data_AF-A0A955RYQ9-F1
#
_entry.id   AF-A0A955RYQ9-F1
#
_cell.length_a   1.000
_cell.length_b   1.000
_cell.length_c   1.000
_cell.angle_alpha   90.00
_cell.angle_beta   90.00
_cell.angle_gamma   90.00
#
_symmetry.space_group_name_H-M   'P 1'
#
loop_
_entity.id
_entity.type
_entity.pdbx_description
1 polymer ?
#
loop_
_entity_poly.entity_id
_entity_poly.type
_entity_poly.pdbx_seq_one_letter_code
_entity_poly.pdbx_strand_id
1 'polypeptide(L)' 'VELINQADIDGALVGGASLKSDSFAAIVKGCLSMK' A
#
# COMPACT_ATOMS: atom_id res chain seq x y z
N VAL A 1 6.52 1.48 2.53
CA VAL A 1 6.05 2.88 2.35
C VAL A 1 6.88 3.61 1.29
N GLU A 2 8.18 3.31 1.13
CA GLU A 2 9.06 3.94 0.13
C GLU A 2 8.46 4.12 -1.28
N LEU A 3 7.83 3.07 -1.85
CA LEU A 3 7.16 3.15 -3.16
C LEU A 3 5.92 4.04 -3.15
N ILE A 4 5.07 3.91 -2.12
CA ILE A 4 3.84 4.69 -2.00
C ILE A 4 4.14 6.19 -1.81
N ASN A 5 5.30 6.57 -1.28
CA ASN A 5 5.67 7.98 -1.10
C ASN A 5 6.21 8.68 -2.36
N GLN A 6 6.29 7.99 -3.50
CA GLN A 6 6.70 8.63 -4.76
C GLN A 6 5.57 9.52 -5.28
N ALA A 7 5.92 10.70 -5.81
CA ALA A 7 4.94 11.70 -6.24
C ALA A 7 3.96 11.20 -7.32
N ASP A 8 4.40 10.27 -8.16
CA ASP A 8 3.61 9.74 -9.29
C ASP A 8 3.03 8.33 -9.01
N ILE A 9 2.97 7.91 -7.75
CA ILE A 9 2.40 6.61 -7.35
C ILE A 9 1.17 6.83 -6.48
N ASP A 10 0.00 6.60 -7.07
CA ASP A 10 -1.30 6.79 -6.39
C ASP A 10 -1.81 5.53 -5.66
N GLY A 11 -1.11 4.40 -5.78
CA GLY A 11 -1.54 3.14 -5.18
C GLY A 11 -0.75 1.93 -5.63
N ALA A 12 -1.31 0.74 -5.39
CA ALA A 12 -0.68 -0.54 -5.74
C ALA A 12 -1.73 -1.59 -6.17
N LEU A 13 -1.42 -2.35 -7.23
CA LEU A 13 -2.14 -3.57 -7.58
C LEU A 13 -1.48 -4.76 -6.86
N VAL A 14 -2.12 -5.23 -5.79
CA VAL A 14 -1.50 -6.19 -4.86
C VAL A 14 -1.88 -7.63 -5.22
N GLY A 15 -0.88 -8.46 -5.51
CA GLY A 15 -1.02 -9.90 -5.75
C GLY A 15 -1.11 -10.72 -4.46
N GLY A 16 -0.17 -11.66 -4.24
CA GLY A 16 -0.24 -12.61 -3.12
C GLY A 16 -0.36 -12.01 -1.71
N ALA A 17 0.07 -10.76 -1.49
CA ALA A 17 -0.12 -10.07 -0.21
C ALA A 17 -1.59 -9.69 0.07
N SER A 18 -2.47 -9.71 -0.93
CA SER A 18 -3.92 -9.56 -0.76
C SER A 18 -4.57 -10.76 -0.08
N LEU A 19 -3.90 -11.93 -0.09
CA LEU A 19 -4.42 -13.18 0.48
C LEU A 19 -4.24 -13.28 2.01
N LYS A 20 -3.59 -12.29 2.63
CA LYS A 20 -3.39 -12.20 4.08
C LYS A 20 -3.91 -10.85 4.56
N SER A 21 -4.96 -10.87 5.37
CA SER A 21 -5.65 -9.66 5.86
C SER A 21 -4.70 -8.62 6.43
N ASP A 22 -3.78 -9.06 7.28
CA ASP A 22 -2.88 -8.16 8.01
C ASP A 22 -1.85 -7.53 7.09
N SER A 23 -1.36 -8.31 6.11
CA SER A 23 -0.46 -7.83 5.07
C SER A 23 -1.15 -6.80 4.18
N PHE A 24 -2.37 -7.08 3.73
CA PHE A 24 -3.13 -6.17 2.88
C PHE A 24 -3.50 -4.88 3.64
N ALA A 25 -3.95 -5.01 4.89
CA ALA A 25 -4.29 -3.86 5.73
C ALA A 25 -3.07 -2.96 6.00
N ALA A 26 -1.87 -3.53 6.15
CA ALA A 26 -0.65 -2.74 6.30
C ALA A 26 -0.35 -1.89 5.05
N ILE A 27 -0.61 -2.43 3.84
CA ILE A 27 -0.44 -1.70 2.58
C ILE A 27 -1.44 -0.54 2.51
N VAL A 28 -2.73 -0.80 2.78
CA VAL A 28 -3.77 0.23 2.77
C VAL A 28 -3.47 1.35 3.77
N LYS A 29 -3.04 1.00 4.99
CA LYS A 29 -2.64 1.98 6.01
C LYS A 29 -1.47 2.84 5.53
N GLY A 30 -0.50 2.26 4.83
CA GLY A 30 0.60 2.99 4.22
C GLY A 30 0.13 4.06 3.22
N CYS A 31 -0.90 3.75 2.43
CA CYS A 31 -1.50 4.71 1.49
C CYS A 31 -2.29 5.82 2.19
N LEU A 32 -2.99 5.53 3.29
CA LEU A 32 -3.78 6.54 4.02
C LEU A 32 -2.92 7.58 4.74
N SER A 33 -1.68 7.24 5.04
CA SER A 33 -0.73 8.13 5.70
C SER A 33 0.00 9.09 4.76
N MET A 34 -0.37 9.14 3.47
CA MET A 34 0.11 10.17 2.53
C MET A 34 -0.46 11.53 2.92
N LYS A 35 0.41 12.53 3.01
CA LYS A 35 0.06 13.94 3.28
C LYS A 35 0.21 14.76 2.03
#